data_AF-A0A9D1DRY0-F1
#
_entry.id   AF-A0A9D1DRY0-F1
#
_cell.length_a   1.000
_cell.length_b   1.000
_cell.length_c   1.000
_cell.angle_alpha   90.00
_cell.angle_beta   90.00
_cell.angle_gamma   90.00
#
_symmetry.space_group_name_H-M   'P 1'
#
loop_
_entity.id
_entity.type
_entity.pdbx_description
1 polymer ?
#
loop_
_entity_poly.entity_id
_entity_poly.type
_entity_poly.pdbx_seq_one_letter_code
_entity_poly.pdbx_strand_id
1 'polypeptide(L)'
;MKFEQVCQTMYAYFSQKPLIKVAIPLAMPLMLIFAALRLLNTFISMDSVVQAIIFFGFLFFLILTVSACNFRMAAIGLGLYALSYAVSFLSSLIRYQNFRFSVLLYVLVYGFLAYQALRKSVA
;
A
#
# COMPACT_ATOMS: atom_id res chain seq x y z
N MET A 1 -12.92 -10.33 19.42
CA MET A 1 -13.76 -9.71 18.37
C MET A 1 -13.22 -10.12 17.02
N LYS A 2 -14.05 -10.66 16.12
CA LYS A 2 -13.57 -11.09 14.80
C LYS A 2 -13.26 -9.85 13.98
N PHE A 3 -12.09 -9.80 13.34
CA PHE A 3 -11.65 -8.64 12.56
C PHE A 3 -12.60 -8.30 11.39
N GLU A 4 -13.39 -9.28 10.96
CA GLU A 4 -14.51 -9.11 10.02
C GLU A 4 -15.55 -8.10 10.51
N GLN A 5 -15.83 -8.06 11.82
CA GLN A 5 -16.74 -7.08 12.42
C GLN A 5 -16.16 -5.67 12.33
N VAL A 6 -14.83 -5.52 12.42
CA VAL A 6 -14.15 -4.22 12.24
C VAL A 6 -14.26 -3.75 10.79
N CYS A 7 -14.10 -4.64 9.82
CA CYS A 7 -14.30 -4.27 8.42
C CYS A 7 -15.75 -3.90 8.11
N GLN A 8 -16.73 -4.66 8.60
CA GLN A 8 -18.15 -4.36 8.38
C GLN A 8 -18.57 -3.03 9.00
N THR A 9 -18.08 -2.72 10.20
CA THR A 9 -18.34 -1.42 10.86
C THR A 9 -17.65 -0.27 10.15
N MET A 10 -16.39 -0.44 9.70
CA MET A 10 -15.70 0.59 8.91
C MET A 10 -16.37 0.82 7.56
N TYR A 11 -16.78 -0.25 6.86
CA TYR A 11 -17.50 -0.16 5.60
C TYR A 11 -18.83 0.58 5.78
N ALA A 12 -19.59 0.26 6.84
CA ALA A 12 -20.83 0.95 7.16
C ALA A 12 -20.61 2.44 7.42
N TYR A 13 -19.54 2.81 8.15
CA TYR A 13 -19.17 4.21 8.39
C TYR A 13 -18.80 4.95 7.10
N PHE A 14 -18.03 4.32 6.21
CA PHE A 14 -17.62 4.93 4.95
C PHE A 14 -18.76 5.03 3.92
N SER A 15 -19.68 4.06 3.91
CA SER A 15 -20.86 4.06 3.03
C SER A 15 -21.85 5.18 3.37
N GLN A 16 -21.86 5.67 4.61
CA GLN A 16 -22.72 6.78 5.04
C GLN A 16 -22.20 8.16 4.55
N LYS A 17 -20.96 8.27 4.06
CA LYS A 17 -20.39 9.52 3.56
C LYS A 17 -20.46 9.58 2.04
N PRO A 18 -21.06 10.63 1.43
CA PRO A 18 -21.33 10.67 -0.01
C PRO A 18 -20.07 10.61 -0.87
N LEU A 19 -19.01 11.32 -0.48
CA LEU A 19 -17.73 11.32 -1.20
C LEU A 19 -17.01 9.96 -1.14
N ILE A 20 -17.06 9.31 0.03
CA ILE A 20 -16.33 8.07 0.26
C ILE A 20 -17.08 6.89 -0.38
N LYS A 21 -18.41 6.93 -0.42
CA LYS A 21 -19.26 5.94 -1.07
C LYS A 21 -18.91 5.72 -2.55
N VAL A 22 -18.57 6.79 -3.28
CA VAL A 22 -18.11 6.70 -4.69
C VAL A 22 -16.67 6.21 -4.78
N ALA A 23 -15.84 6.51 -3.78
CA ALA A 23 -14.44 6.10 -3.75
C ALA A 23 -14.24 4.61 -3.41
N ILE A 24 -15.20 3.96 -2.73
CA ILE A 24 -15.13 2.53 -2.36
C ILE A 24 -14.87 1.61 -3.56
N PRO A 25 -15.66 1.63 -4.65
CA PRO A 25 -15.41 0.78 -5.81
C PRO A 25 -14.14 1.16 -6.57
N LEU A 26 -13.72 2.43 -6.51
CA LEU A 26 -12.48 2.90 -7.12
C LEU A 26 -11.24 2.68 -6.23
N ALA A 27 -11.40 2.25 -4.97
CA ALA A 27 -10.29 2.19 -4.03
C ALA A 27 -9.23 1.17 -4.45
N MET A 28 -9.65 0.00 -4.92
CA MET A 28 -8.74 -1.03 -5.40
C MET A 28 -7.90 -0.57 -6.62
N PRO A 29 -8.49 -0.11 -7.74
CA PRO A 29 -7.71 0.31 -8.88
C PRO A 29 -6.82 1.52 -8.55
N LEU A 30 -7.32 2.50 -7.78
CA LEU A 30 -6.51 3.65 -7.40
C LEU A 30 -5.34 3.26 -6.49
N MET A 31 -5.53 2.37 -5.51
CA MET A 31 -4.44 1.86 -4.67
C MET A 31 -3.35 1.20 -5.53
N LEU A 32 -3.72 0.37 -6.50
CA LEU A 32 -2.77 -0.29 -7.41
C LEU A 32 -2.05 0.72 -8.30
N ILE A 33 -2.74 1.75 -8.80
CA ILE A 33 -2.14 2.83 -9.58
C ILE A 33 -1.08 3.56 -8.74
N PHE A 34 -1.38 3.92 -7.48
CA PHE A 34 -0.39 4.57 -6.62
C PHE A 34 0.78 3.65 -6.26
N ALA A 35 0.54 2.35 -6.07
CA ALA A 35 1.61 1.38 -5.87
C ALA A 35 2.52 1.22 -7.09
N ALA A 36 1.93 1.22 -8.30
CA ALA A 36 2.68 1.19 -9.56
C ALA A 36 3.45 2.49 -9.81
N LEU A 37 2.85 3.65 -9.53
CA LEU A 37 3.52 4.96 -9.60
C LEU A 37 4.73 5.02 -8.65
N ARG A 38 4.62 4.42 -7.46
CA ARG A 38 5.74 4.32 -6.52
C ARG A 38 6.89 3.50 -7.08
N LEU A 39 6.61 2.40 -7.77
CA LEU A 39 7.63 1.60 -8.48
C LEU A 39 8.28 2.39 -9.61
N LEU A 40 7.49 3.11 -10.42
CA LEU A 40 8.00 3.99 -11.48
C LEU A 40 8.90 5.09 -10.91
N ASN A 41 8.58 5.63 -9.73
CA ASN A 41 9.40 6.63 -9.06
C ASN A 41 10.81 6.12 -8.68
N THR A 42 11.02 4.80 -8.60
CA THR A 42 12.35 4.22 -8.39
C THR A 42 13.25 4.39 -9.63
N PHE A 43 12.65 4.50 -10.82
CA PHE A 43 13.36 4.69 -12.09
C PHE A 43 13.36 6.14 -12.57
N ILE A 44 12.27 6.86 -12.31
CA ILE A 44 12.06 8.25 -12.70
C ILE A 44 11.99 9.07 -11.40
N SER A 45 12.98 9.93 -11.16
CA SER A 45 12.98 10.80 -9.99
C SER A 45 11.80 11.79 -10.04
N MET A 46 10.68 11.48 -9.40
CA MET A 46 9.56 12.40 -9.26
C MET A 46 9.81 13.38 -8.12
N ASP A 47 9.26 14.58 -8.25
CA ASP A 47 9.38 15.64 -7.25
C ASP A 47 8.80 15.22 -5.88
N SER A 48 9.35 15.82 -4.82
CA SER A 48 8.94 15.61 -3.43
C SER A 48 7.43 15.74 -3.19
N VAL A 49 6.76 16.69 -3.86
CA VAL A 49 5.31 16.91 -3.71
C VAL A 49 4.53 15.73 -4.31
N VAL A 50 4.95 15.25 -5.48
CA VAL A 50 4.33 14.11 -6.17
C VAL A 50 4.47 12.84 -5.33
N GLN A 51 5.64 12.64 -4.71
CA GLN A 51 5.88 11.50 -3.83
C GLN A 51 4.98 11.52 -2.59
N ALA A 52 4.75 12.70 -2.00
CA ALA A 52 3.83 12.84 -0.86
C ALA A 52 2.41 12.46 -1.27
N ILE A 53 1.92 12.94 -2.42
CA ILE A 53 0.59 12.60 -2.93
C ILE A 53 0.46 11.09 -3.17
N ILE A 54 1.47 10.46 -3.76
CA ILE A 54 1.48 9.01 -3.99
C ILE A 54 1.40 8.24 -2.66
N PHE A 55 2.14 8.70 -1.65
CA PHE A 55 2.15 8.06 -0.33
C PHE A 55 0.80 8.19 0.39
N PHE A 56 0.28 9.41 0.52
CA PHE A 56 -1.00 9.65 1.20
C PHE A 56 -2.18 9.04 0.43
N GLY A 57 -2.16 9.14 -0.90
CA GLY A 57 -3.14 8.50 -1.77
C GLY A 57 -3.16 6.99 -1.60
N PHE A 58 -2.00 6.34 -1.67
CA PHE A 58 -1.89 4.90 -1.44
C PHE A 58 -2.44 4.50 -0.07
N LEU A 59 -2.05 5.21 1.00
CA LEU A 59 -2.45 4.87 2.36
C LEU A 59 -3.97 5.03 2.55
N PHE A 60 -4.56 6.09 2.00
CA PHE A 60 -6.01 6.31 2.01
C PHE A 60 -6.77 5.20 1.28
N PHE A 61 -6.36 4.86 0.06
CA PHE A 61 -7.02 3.81 -0.72
C PHE A 61 -6.75 2.41 -0.20
N LEU A 62 -5.64 2.19 0.51
CA LEU A 62 -5.35 0.96 1.22
C LEU A 62 -6.32 0.77 2.39
N ILE A 63 -6.56 1.81 3.20
CA ILE A 63 -7.56 1.75 4.30
C ILE A 63 -8.94 1.44 3.74
N LEU A 64 -9.33 2.09 2.64
CA LEU A 64 -10.59 1.82 1.96
C LEU A 64 -10.68 0.39 1.45
N THR A 65 -9.62 -0.13 0.83
CA THR A 65 -9.58 -1.51 0.33
C THR A 65 -9.68 -2.54 1.46
N VAL A 66 -9.03 -2.28 2.60
CA VAL A 66 -9.12 -3.11 3.80
C VAL A 66 -10.52 -3.02 4.44
N SER A 67 -11.15 -1.84 4.43
CA SER A 67 -12.52 -1.65 4.91
C SER A 67 -13.53 -2.43 4.08
N ALA A 68 -13.30 -2.58 2.78
CA ALA A 68 -14.10 -3.40 1.88
C ALA A 68 -13.80 -4.91 1.99
N CYS A 69 -13.12 -5.37 3.05
CA CYS A 69 -12.69 -6.76 3.27
C CYS A 69 -11.81 -7.36 2.14
N ASN A 70 -11.27 -6.55 1.23
CA ASN A 70 -10.52 -7.06 0.08
C ASN A 70 -9.04 -7.23 0.41
N PHE A 71 -8.76 -8.14 1.35
CA PHE A 71 -7.41 -8.39 1.88
C PHE A 71 -6.41 -8.88 0.82
N ARG A 72 -6.88 -9.64 -0.19
CA ARG A 72 -6.04 -10.12 -1.29
C ARG A 72 -5.45 -8.97 -2.11
N MET A 73 -6.25 -7.96 -2.41
CA MET A 73 -5.81 -6.79 -3.17
C MET A 73 -4.93 -5.88 -2.33
N ALA A 74 -5.28 -5.67 -1.05
CA ALA A 74 -4.44 -4.92 -0.10
C ALA A 74 -3.04 -5.55 0.04
N ALA A 75 -2.96 -6.88 0.08
CA ALA A 75 -1.72 -7.64 0.05
C ALA A 75 -0.86 -7.35 -1.19
N ILE A 76 -1.46 -7.35 -2.39
CA ILE A 76 -0.76 -7.03 -3.63
C ILE A 76 -0.22 -5.59 -3.60
N GLY A 77 -1.05 -4.62 -3.17
CA GLY A 77 -0.64 -3.23 -3.05
C GLY A 77 0.54 -3.03 -2.09
N LEU A 78 0.47 -3.64 -0.90
CA LEU A 78 1.56 -3.64 0.09
C LEU A 78 2.81 -4.36 -0.42
N GLY A 79 2.63 -5.47 -1.14
CA GLY A 79 3.71 -6.23 -1.75
C GLY A 79 4.46 -5.41 -2.81
N LEU A 80 3.75 -4.68 -3.68
CA LEU A 80 4.35 -3.76 -4.64
C LEU A 80 5.12 -2.63 -3.95
N TYR A 81 4.58 -2.09 -2.84
CA TYR A 81 5.29 -1.11 -2.02
C TYR A 81 6.58 -1.68 -1.41
N ALA A 82 6.52 -2.88 -0.83
CA ALA A 82 7.71 -3.56 -0.30
C ALA A 82 8.75 -3.83 -1.40
N LEU A 83 8.31 -4.24 -2.59
CA LEU A 83 9.16 -4.48 -3.75
C LEU A 83 9.83 -3.18 -4.23
N SER A 84 9.12 -2.04 -4.23
CA SER A 84 9.72 -0.75 -4.57
C SER A 84 10.89 -0.36 -3.65
N TYR A 85 10.74 -0.61 -2.35
CA TYR A 85 11.81 -0.39 -1.38
C TYR A 85 12.93 -1.43 -1.52
N ALA A 86 12.61 -2.68 -1.85
CA ALA A 86 13.61 -3.73 -2.06
C ALA A 86 14.49 -3.42 -3.28
N VAL A 87 13.89 -2.99 -4.40
CA VAL A 87 14.61 -2.56 -5.60
C VAL A 87 15.46 -1.32 -5.29
N SER A 88 14.91 -0.34 -4.57
CA SER A 88 15.66 0.85 -4.15
C SER A 88 16.86 0.51 -3.26
N PHE A 89 16.70 -0.45 -2.35
CA PHE A 89 17.76 -0.94 -1.48
C PHE A 89 18.85 -1.67 -2.28
N LEU A 90 18.46 -2.60 -3.18
CA LEU A 90 19.40 -3.30 -4.05
C LEU A 90 20.18 -2.33 -4.94
N SER A 91 19.52 -1.35 -5.55
CA SER A 91 20.15 -0.33 -6.37
C SER A 91 21.14 0.52 -5.55
N SER A 92 20.78 0.87 -4.30
CA SER A 92 21.67 1.60 -3.39
C SER A 92 22.90 0.79 -3.00
N LEU A 93 22.73 -0.51 -2.77
CA LEU A 93 23.80 -1.41 -2.37
C LEU A 93 24.77 -1.72 -3.53
N ILE A 94 24.24 -2.00 -4.72
CA ILE A 94 25.02 -2.38 -5.89
C ILE A 94 25.70 -1.17 -6.53
N ARG A 95 24.97 -0.07 -6.70
CA ARG A 95 25.44 1.08 -7.51
C ARG A 95 26.14 2.15 -6.69
N TYR A 96 25.76 2.33 -5.43
CA TYR A 96 26.29 3.37 -4.57
C TYR A 96 27.09 2.82 -3.38
N GLN A 97 27.22 1.49 -3.26
CA GLN A 97 27.92 0.79 -2.17
C GLN A 97 27.52 1.28 -0.77
N ASN A 98 26.31 1.82 -0.65
CA ASN A 98 25.85 2.48 0.57
C ASN A 98 24.74 1.67 1.23
N PHE A 99 24.98 1.23 2.46
CA PHE A 99 24.05 0.40 3.21
C PHE A 99 22.98 1.26 3.88
N ARG A 100 21.83 1.42 3.20
CA ARG A 100 20.72 2.23 3.71
C ARG A 100 19.79 1.41 4.61
N PHE A 101 20.16 1.28 5.89
CA PHE A 101 19.40 0.52 6.88
C PHE A 101 17.92 0.95 6.98
N SER A 102 17.64 2.26 6.85
CA SER A 102 16.26 2.78 6.87
C SER A 102 15.39 2.18 5.77
N VAL A 103 15.94 1.93 4.58
CA VAL A 103 15.18 1.37 3.45
C VAL A 103 14.89 -0.12 3.69
N LEU A 104 15.82 -0.84 4.30
CA LEU A 104 15.64 -2.24 4.69
C LEU A 104 14.50 -2.41 5.70
N LEU A 105 14.38 -1.51 6.67
CA LEU A 105 13.27 -1.51 7.63
C LEU A 105 11.91 -1.35 6.92
N TYR A 106 11.81 -0.48 5.91
CA TYR A 106 10.58 -0.34 5.13
C TYR A 106 10.23 -1.62 4.37
N VAL A 107 11.21 -2.31 3.78
CA VAL A 107 10.98 -3.62 3.13
C VAL A 107 10.39 -4.62 4.11
N LEU A 108 10.97 -4.72 5.31
CA LEU A 108 10.49 -5.65 6.35
C LEU A 108 9.09 -5.31 6.84
N VAL A 109 8.82 -4.03 7.12
CA VAL A 109 7.50 -3.59 7.62
C VAL A 109 6.42 -3.80 6.56
N TYR A 110 6.61 -3.28 5.34
CA TYR A 110 5.60 -3.43 4.29
C TYR A 110 5.48 -4.89 3.82
N GLY A 111 6.58 -5.65 3.80
CA GLY A 111 6.57 -7.08 3.50
C GLY A 111 5.82 -7.89 4.55
N PHE A 112 6.03 -7.59 5.84
CA PHE A 112 5.30 -8.23 6.94
C PHE A 112 3.80 -7.90 6.89
N LEU A 113 3.45 -6.64 6.63
CA LEU A 113 2.05 -6.22 6.46
C LEU A 113 1.40 -6.90 5.25
N ALA A 114 2.11 -7.02 4.13
CA ALA A 114 1.65 -7.74 2.95
C ALA A 114 1.40 -9.22 3.27
N TYR A 115 2.32 -9.86 4.00
CA TYR A 115 2.19 -11.25 4.43
C TYR A 115 1.00 -11.48 5.36
N GLN A 116 0.79 -10.59 6.34
CA GLN A 116 -0.37 -10.65 7.24
C GLN A 116 -1.69 -10.47 6.47
N ALA A 117 -1.73 -9.55 5.51
CA ALA A 117 -2.89 -9.38 4.63
C ALA A 117 -3.13 -10.63 3.75
N LEU A 118 -2.07 -11.26 3.23
CA LEU A 118 -2.17 -12.51 2.45
C LEU A 118 -2.72 -13.66 3.29
N ARG A 119 -2.14 -13.89 4.48
CA ARG A 119 -2.61 -14.95 5.39
C ARG A 119 -4.09 -14.84 5.66
N LYS A 120 -4.58 -13.61 5.85
CA LYS A 120 -5.99 -13.32 6.09
C LYS A 120 -6.89 -13.42 4.88
N SER A 121 -6.33 -13.32 3.68
CA SER A 121 -7.08 -13.52 2.44
C SER A 121 -7.27 -15.00 2.08
N VAL A 122 -6.43 -15.87 2.65
CA VAL A 122 -6.42 -17.32 2.38
C VAL A 122 -7.04 -18.11 3.54
N ALA A 123 -6.99 -17.57 4.76
CA ALA A 123 -7.69 -18.10 5.95
C ALA A 123 -9.18 -17.72 5.94
#